data_AF-A0A3M1DPR3-F1
#
_entry.id   AF-A0A3M1DPR3-F1
#
_cell.length_a   1.000
_cell.length_b   1.000
_cell.length_c   1.000
_cell.angle_alpha   90.00
_cell.angle_beta   90.00
_cell.angle_gamma   90.00
#
_symmetry.space_group_name_H-M   'P 1'
#
loop_
_entity.id
_entity.type
_entity.pdbx_description
1 polymer ?
#
loop_
_entity_poly.entity_id
_entity_poly.type
_entity_poly.pdbx_seq_one_letter_code
_entity_poly.pdbx_strand_id
1 'polypeptide(L)'
;MRDFVLGVRCINGRGELLRFGGQVMKNVAGFDLSRLLTGSLGTLAVLVEVSFKVLPRPQTEWAGRMEATAEEAIALATRWGRRPLPLSAIAWEEGVLRFRLSGNASAVASARREIGGEEEELAWFQALREQRLPFFTGPGTLWRLSLPATAPMPALEGRWLIEWGGALRWLLSDEEPKRVFAQAALAGGHATLFRGGDRKGLVFSPPNSGLLALQRRIKQAFDPAGILNPGKLHEGL
;
A
#
# COMPACT_ATOMS: atom_id res chain seq x y z
N MET A 1 1.65 6.04 -2.42
CA MET A 1 1.51 6.53 -3.82
C MET A 1 0.41 7.56 -3.98
N ARG A 2 -0.85 7.26 -3.60
CA ARG A 2 -2.00 8.19 -3.75
C ARG A 2 -1.70 9.62 -3.28
N ASP A 3 -1.12 9.76 -2.09
CA ASP A 3 -0.87 11.08 -1.49
C ASP A 3 0.32 11.83 -2.12
N PHE A 4 1.07 11.16 -3.01
CA PHE A 4 2.13 11.76 -3.81
C PHE A 4 1.61 12.27 -5.16
N VAL A 5 0.40 11.90 -5.59
CA VAL A 5 -0.19 12.41 -6.83
C VAL A 5 -0.75 13.81 -6.57
N LEU A 6 -0.21 14.80 -7.28
CA LEU A 6 -0.62 16.21 -7.22
C LEU A 6 -1.62 16.57 -8.33
N GLY A 7 -1.50 15.91 -9.48
CA GLY A 7 -2.35 16.14 -10.63
C GLY A 7 -2.16 15.08 -11.70
N VAL A 8 -3.13 14.98 -12.59
CA VAL A 8 -3.16 14.01 -13.69
C VAL A 8 -3.75 14.64 -14.95
N ARG A 9 -3.24 14.22 -16.10
CA ARG A 9 -3.94 14.33 -17.38
C ARG A 9 -4.36 12.95 -17.83
N CYS A 10 -5.61 12.80 -18.26
CA CYS A 10 -6.13 11.51 -18.66
C CYS A 10 -7.15 11.63 -19.79
N ILE A 11 -7.38 10.54 -20.51
CA ILE A 11 -8.40 10.41 -21.54
C ILE A 11 -9.52 9.53 -20.98
N ASN A 12 -10.76 10.03 -20.99
CA ASN A 12 -11.93 9.29 -20.50
C ASN A 12 -12.49 8.34 -21.59
N GLY A 13 -13.55 7.58 -21.29
CA GLY A 13 -14.17 6.66 -22.24
C GLY A 13 -14.89 7.33 -23.42
N ARG A 14 -14.98 8.66 -23.45
CA ARG A 14 -15.44 9.46 -24.59
C ARG A 14 -14.31 9.95 -25.50
N GLY A 15 -13.05 9.68 -25.14
CA GLY A 15 -11.89 10.21 -25.85
C GLY A 15 -11.54 11.66 -25.50
N GLU A 16 -12.17 12.24 -24.48
CA GLU A 16 -11.91 13.62 -24.06
C GLU A 16 -10.65 13.68 -23.18
N LEU A 17 -9.77 14.65 -23.44
CA LEU A 17 -8.60 14.92 -22.61
C LEU A 17 -9.02 15.77 -21.39
N LEU A 18 -8.92 15.19 -20.20
CA LEU A 18 -9.26 15.81 -18.93
C LEU A 18 -8.00 16.14 -18.13
N ARG A 19 -8.09 17.19 -17.29
CA ARG A 19 -7.03 17.61 -16.37
C ARG A 19 -7.58 17.76 -14.96
N PHE A 20 -6.95 17.11 -14.01
CA PHE A 20 -7.32 17.18 -12.59
C PHE A 20 -6.10 17.49 -11.72
N GLY A 21 -6.32 18.23 -10.63
CA GLY A 21 -5.24 18.67 -9.74
C GLY A 21 -4.34 19.73 -10.38
N GLY A 22 -3.10 19.83 -9.91
CA GLY A 22 -2.12 20.81 -10.40
C GLY A 22 -0.77 20.65 -9.71
N GLN A 23 0.24 21.41 -10.12
CA GLN A 23 1.58 21.37 -9.50
C GLN A 23 1.68 22.16 -8.19
N VAL A 24 0.55 22.67 -7.69
CA VAL A 24 0.48 23.52 -6.48
C VAL A 24 0.02 22.71 -5.27
N MET A 25 0.64 22.97 -4.11
CA MET A 25 0.37 22.25 -2.86
C MET A 25 -1.01 22.56 -2.25
N LYS A 26 -1.61 23.71 -2.60
CA LYS A 26 -2.98 24.06 -2.20
C LYS A 26 -3.87 24.08 -3.43
N ASN A 27 -4.79 23.14 -3.48
CA ASN A 27 -5.85 23.09 -4.47
C ASN A 27 -7.16 22.80 -3.72
N VAL A 28 -7.90 23.84 -3.35
CA VAL A 28 -9.00 23.78 -2.35
C VAL A 28 -10.38 23.84 -3.03
N ALA A 29 -10.45 23.67 -4.35
CA ALA A 29 -11.71 23.69 -5.09
C ALA A 29 -11.99 22.35 -5.77
N GLY A 30 -13.17 21.79 -5.53
CA GLY A 30 -13.69 20.60 -6.22
C GLY A 30 -13.29 19.25 -5.61
N PHE A 31 -13.66 18.18 -6.32
CA PHE A 31 -13.34 16.80 -5.94
C PHE A 31 -11.90 16.43 -6.34
N ASP A 32 -11.22 15.66 -5.49
CA ASP A 32 -9.85 15.18 -5.76
C ASP A 32 -9.85 13.97 -6.72
N LEU A 33 -10.16 14.25 -7.99
CA LEU A 33 -10.21 13.25 -9.04
C LEU A 33 -8.83 12.69 -9.41
N SER A 34 -7.76 13.45 -9.16
CA SER A 34 -6.38 12.98 -9.30
C SER A 34 -6.08 11.78 -8.40
N ARG A 35 -6.49 11.83 -7.13
CA ARG A 35 -6.28 10.72 -6.20
C ARG A 35 -7.26 9.57 -6.45
N LEU A 36 -8.48 9.86 -6.93
CA LEU A 36 -9.45 8.82 -7.33
C LEU A 36 -8.89 7.88 -8.40
N LEU A 37 -8.14 8.41 -9.37
CA LEU A 37 -7.56 7.62 -10.44
C LEU A 37 -6.43 6.69 -9.97
N THR A 38 -5.85 6.94 -8.79
CA THR A 38 -4.82 6.06 -8.22
C THR A 38 -5.45 4.75 -7.76
N GLY A 39 -5.02 3.63 -8.35
CA GLY A 39 -5.59 2.32 -8.05
C GLY A 39 -6.88 2.01 -8.82
N SER A 40 -7.28 2.86 -9.76
CA SER A 40 -8.41 2.57 -10.67
C SER A 40 -8.11 1.48 -11.68
N LEU A 41 -6.84 1.05 -11.82
CA LEU A 41 -6.41 0.00 -12.76
C LEU A 41 -6.89 0.25 -14.20
N GLY A 42 -6.98 1.52 -14.61
CA GLY A 42 -7.40 1.92 -15.95
C GLY A 42 -8.90 1.74 -16.23
N THR A 43 -9.75 1.49 -15.22
CA THR A 43 -11.20 1.33 -15.43
C THR A 43 -11.96 2.64 -15.61
N LEU A 44 -11.32 3.77 -15.28
CA LEU A 44 -11.92 5.10 -15.32
C LEU A 44 -11.32 6.00 -16.41
N ALA A 45 -10.02 5.89 -16.68
CA ALA A 45 -9.36 6.72 -17.68
C ALA A 45 -8.01 6.11 -18.08
N VAL A 46 -7.54 6.47 -19.28
CA VAL A 46 -6.16 6.25 -19.71
C VAL A 46 -5.32 7.41 -19.21
N LEU A 47 -4.29 7.14 -18.39
CA LEU A 47 -3.40 8.17 -17.88
C LEU A 47 -2.40 8.60 -18.97
N VAL A 48 -2.26 9.91 -19.17
CA VAL A 48 -1.32 10.51 -20.15
C VAL A 48 -0.17 11.21 -19.43
N GLU A 49 -0.46 11.89 -18.33
CA GLU A 49 0.55 12.52 -17.48
C GLU A 49 0.17 12.38 -16.01
N VAL A 50 1.19 12.23 -15.16
CA VAL A 50 1.03 12.31 -13.71
C VAL A 50 2.07 13.27 -13.14
N SER A 51 1.61 14.23 -12.33
CA SER A 51 2.48 15.10 -11.54
C SER A 51 2.62 14.53 -10.14
N PHE A 52 3.86 14.30 -9.71
CA PHE A 52 4.18 13.78 -8.37
C PHE A 52 4.79 14.85 -7.47
N LYS A 53 4.42 14.81 -6.20
CA LYS A 53 5.21 15.41 -5.12
C LYS A 53 6.50 14.61 -4.98
N VAL A 54 7.64 15.29 -4.92
CA VAL A 54 8.93 14.65 -4.62
C VAL A 54 9.41 15.08 -3.24
N LEU A 55 10.18 14.21 -2.60
CA LEU A 55 10.84 14.49 -1.32
C LEU A 55 12.34 14.66 -1.55
N PRO A 56 13.02 15.53 -0.79
CA PRO A 56 14.48 15.64 -0.88
C PRO A 56 15.16 14.33 -0.51
N ARG A 57 16.31 14.06 -1.13
CA ARG A 57 17.16 12.94 -0.73
C ARG A 57 17.68 13.20 0.69
N PRO A 58 17.57 12.24 1.62
CA PRO A 58 18.12 12.40 2.97
C PRO A 58 19.66 12.55 2.91
N GLN A 59 20.22 13.33 3.82
CA GLN A 59 21.67 13.48 3.96
C GLN A 59 22.32 12.20 4.48
N THR A 60 21.65 11.51 5.40
CA THR A 60 22.14 10.31 6.06
C THR A 60 21.01 9.30 6.18
N GLU A 61 21.33 8.04 5.91
CA GLU A 61 20.46 6.90 6.16
C GLU A 61 21.21 5.87 7.01
N TRP A 62 20.48 5.22 7.92
CA TRP A 62 20.97 4.08 8.68
C TRP A 62 19.83 3.07 8.82
N ALA A 63 20.14 1.79 8.72
CA ALA A 63 19.18 0.72 8.93
C ALA A 63 19.57 -0.11 10.15
N GLY A 64 18.57 -0.47 10.93
CA GLY A 64 18.72 -1.31 12.10
C GLY A 64 17.74 -2.47 12.09
N ARG A 65 18.05 -3.50 12.88
CA ARG A 65 17.20 -4.65 13.11
C ARG A 65 17.23 -5.10 14.56
N MET A 66 16.16 -5.77 14.98
CA MET A 66 16.05 -6.42 16.29
C MET A 66 15.07 -7.58 16.21
N GLU A 67 15.23 -8.55 17.11
CA GLU A 67 14.22 -9.60 17.29
C GLU A 67 12.94 -9.00 17.87
N ALA A 68 11.80 -9.43 17.33
CA ALA A 68 10.48 -9.05 17.80
C ALA A 68 9.45 -10.05 17.27
N THR A 69 8.42 -10.34 18.07
CA THR A 69 7.20 -10.97 17.56
C THR A 69 6.45 -10.01 16.62
N ALA A 70 5.47 -10.52 15.86
CA ALA A 70 4.64 -9.70 14.98
C ALA A 70 3.85 -8.64 15.77
N GLU A 71 3.34 -9.03 16.94
CA GLU A 71 2.60 -8.18 17.88
C GLU A 71 3.50 -7.07 18.44
N GLU A 72 4.72 -7.40 18.85
CA GLU A 72 5.72 -6.42 19.30
C GLU A 72 6.09 -5.45 18.19
N ALA A 73 6.28 -5.94 16.96
CA ALA A 73 6.58 -5.09 15.80
C ALA A 73 5.46 -4.09 15.52
N ILE A 74 4.20 -4.50 15.57
CA ILE A 74 3.02 -3.62 15.41
C ILE A 74 2.98 -2.57 16.54
N ALA A 75 3.21 -2.99 17.78
CA ALA A 75 3.24 -2.09 18.92
C ALA A 75 4.38 -1.06 18.84
N LEU A 76 5.58 -1.50 18.44
CA LEU A 76 6.75 -0.65 18.22
C LEU A 76 6.53 0.33 17.09
N ALA A 77 5.97 -0.11 15.96
CA ALA A 77 5.61 0.75 14.83
C ALA A 77 4.68 1.90 15.26
N THR A 78 3.64 1.57 16.03
CA THR A 78 2.68 2.55 16.54
C THR A 78 3.34 3.53 17.50
N ARG A 79 4.17 3.02 18.43
CA ARG A 79 4.88 3.83 19.43
C ARG A 79 5.89 4.77 18.78
N TRP A 80 6.74 4.27 17.87
CA TRP A 80 7.73 5.08 17.18
C TRP A 80 7.11 6.09 16.24
N GLY A 81 6.00 5.75 15.57
CA GLY A 81 5.26 6.68 14.71
C GLY A 81 4.67 7.90 15.43
N ARG A 82 4.58 7.86 16.77
CA ARG A 82 4.12 8.99 17.62
C ARG A 82 5.26 9.84 18.16
N ARG A 83 6.51 9.51 17.81
CA ARG A 83 7.72 10.20 18.28
C ARG A 83 8.35 11.01 17.14
N PRO A 84 9.12 12.05 17.44
CA PRO A 84 9.84 12.84 16.44
C PRO A 84 11.11 12.10 15.94
N LEU A 85 10.98 10.81 15.62
CA LEU A 85 12.07 10.00 15.08
C LEU A 85 12.15 10.19 13.56
N PRO A 86 13.36 10.23 12.96
CA PRO A 86 13.53 10.26 11.50
C PRO A 86 13.22 8.88 10.86
N LEU A 87 12.19 8.18 11.33
CA LEU A 87 11.79 6.87 10.88
C LEU A 87 11.18 6.98 9.46
N SER A 88 11.83 6.33 8.49
CA SER A 88 11.47 6.40 7.07
C SER A 88 11.02 5.07 6.48
N ALA A 89 11.27 3.96 7.18
CA ALA A 89 10.73 2.65 6.86
C ALA A 89 10.71 1.76 8.12
N ILE A 90 9.76 0.84 8.16
CA ILE A 90 9.68 -0.21 9.17
C ILE A 90 9.04 -1.44 8.52
N ALA A 91 9.62 -2.60 8.77
CA ALA A 91 9.13 -3.87 8.26
C ALA A 91 9.42 -5.00 9.24
N TRP A 92 8.56 -6.00 9.28
CA TRP A 92 8.76 -7.20 10.07
C TRP A 92 8.59 -8.43 9.20
N GLU A 93 9.46 -9.41 9.38
CA GLU A 93 9.44 -10.71 8.69
C GLU A 93 10.11 -11.74 9.60
N GLU A 94 9.46 -12.88 9.80
CA GLU A 94 10.02 -14.08 10.45
C GLU A 94 10.74 -13.78 11.79
N GLY A 95 10.08 -13.01 12.67
CA GLY A 95 10.61 -12.71 14.01
C GLY A 95 11.62 -11.57 14.05
N VAL A 96 11.89 -10.89 12.93
CA VAL A 96 12.85 -9.79 12.87
C VAL A 96 12.14 -8.50 12.44
N LEU A 97 12.20 -7.50 13.32
CA LEU A 97 11.83 -6.13 13.02
C LEU A 97 13.03 -5.39 12.42
N ARG A 98 12.85 -4.83 11.23
CA ARG A 98 13.81 -3.97 10.54
C ARG A 98 13.24 -2.56 10.44
N PHE A 99 14.10 -1.56 10.58
CA PHE A 99 13.72 -0.17 10.44
C PHE A 99 14.82 0.66 9.76
N ARG A 100 14.42 1.75 9.11
CA ARG A 100 15.32 2.71 8.48
C ARG A 100 15.09 4.09 9.05
N LEU A 101 16.20 4.75 9.38
CA LEU A 101 16.26 6.14 9.79
C LEU A 101 16.83 6.96 8.63
N SER A 102 16.17 8.04 8.23
CA SER A 102 16.62 8.89 7.13
C SER A 102 16.42 10.37 7.48
N GLY A 103 17.49 11.16 7.43
CA GLY A 103 17.43 12.57 7.81
C GLY A 103 18.79 13.25 7.80
N ASN A 104 18.97 14.26 8.65
CA ASN A 104 20.29 14.83 8.91
C ASN A 104 21.09 13.91 9.85
N ALA A 105 22.42 14.07 9.84
CA ALA A 105 23.33 13.18 10.57
C ALA A 105 23.07 13.17 12.09
N SER A 106 22.79 14.31 12.71
CA SER A 106 22.59 14.39 14.16
C SER A 106 21.28 13.72 14.60
N ALA A 107 20.19 13.90 13.85
CA ALA A 107 18.92 13.25 14.11
C ALA A 107 19.01 11.72 13.95
N VAL A 108 19.67 11.24 12.89
CA VAL A 108 19.88 9.80 12.68
C VAL A 108 20.74 9.20 13.80
N ALA A 109 21.86 9.85 14.15
CA ALA A 109 22.72 9.38 15.23
C ALA A 109 22.02 9.35 16.59
N SER A 110 21.19 10.37 16.88
CA SER A 110 20.38 10.42 18.11
C SER A 110 19.38 9.27 18.16
N ALA A 111 18.60 9.09 17.09
CA ALA A 111 17.60 8.04 17.00
C ALA A 111 18.21 6.63 17.02
N ARG A 112 19.38 6.42 16.41
CA ARG A 112 20.13 5.14 16.50
C ARG A 112 20.46 4.80 17.96
N ARG A 113 20.98 5.75 18.73
CA ARG A 113 21.30 5.53 20.16
C ARG A 113 20.06 5.27 21.00
N GLU A 114 18.96 5.93 20.68
CA GLU A 114 17.72 5.84 21.43
C GLU A 114 16.95 4.53 21.16
N ILE A 115 16.90 4.09 19.90
CA ILE A 115 16.20 2.87 19.49
C ILE A 115 17.05 1.62 19.76
N GLY A 116 18.36 1.68 19.53
CA GLY A 116 19.25 0.53 19.61
C GLY A 116 19.10 -0.43 18.42
N GLY A 117 19.42 -1.70 18.62
CA GLY A 117 19.39 -2.75 17.59
C GLY A 117 20.74 -2.96 16.88
N GLU A 118 20.79 -4.06 16.12
CA GLU A 118 21.93 -4.40 15.27
C GLU A 118 21.86 -3.62 13.95
N GLU A 119 23.01 -3.42 13.31
CA GLU A 119 23.07 -2.81 11.98
C GLU A 119 22.48 -3.75 10.92
N GLU A 120 21.77 -3.17 9.95
CA GLU A 120 21.18 -3.87 8.81
C GLU A 120 21.58 -3.18 7.50
N GLU A 121 21.67 -3.96 6.43
CA GLU A 121 22.04 -3.48 5.11
C GLU A 121 20.92 -2.62 4.51
N LEU A 122 21.23 -1.38 4.09
CA LEU A 122 20.25 -0.50 3.41
C LEU A 122 19.70 -1.14 2.13
N ALA A 123 20.47 -2.02 1.49
CA ALA A 123 20.07 -2.79 0.32
C ALA A 123 18.84 -3.68 0.59
N TRP A 124 18.64 -4.13 1.84
CA TRP A 124 17.46 -4.92 2.22
C TRP A 124 16.17 -4.13 2.00
N PHE A 125 16.12 -2.86 2.40
CA PHE A 125 14.95 -2.00 2.17
C PHE A 125 14.71 -1.70 0.68
N GLN A 126 15.79 -1.63 -0.12
CA GLN A 126 15.66 -1.52 -1.56
C GLN A 126 15.07 -2.82 -2.15
N ALA A 127 15.51 -3.99 -1.69
CA ALA A 127 14.94 -5.26 -2.11
C ALA A 127 13.47 -5.42 -1.68
N LEU A 128 13.11 -4.98 -0.47
CA LEU A 128 11.71 -4.93 0.00
C LEU A 128 10.85 -4.08 -0.94
N ARG A 129 11.28 -2.83 -1.20
CA ARG A 129 10.51 -1.89 -2.04
C ARG A 129 10.29 -2.40 -3.45
N GLU A 130 11.31 -3.02 -4.05
CA GLU A 130 11.23 -3.60 -5.40
C GLU A 130 10.63 -5.02 -5.42
N GLN A 131 10.13 -5.53 -4.29
CA GLN A 131 9.60 -6.89 -4.13
C GLN A 131 10.58 -7.99 -4.62
N ARG A 132 11.86 -7.82 -4.30
CA ARG A 132 12.97 -8.75 -4.65
C ARG A 132 13.45 -9.61 -3.49
N LEU A 133 12.90 -9.44 -2.28
CA LEU A 133 13.21 -10.33 -1.15
C LEU A 133 12.74 -11.76 -1.43
N PRO A 134 13.37 -12.78 -0.81
CA PRO A 134 12.95 -14.18 -0.94
C PRO A 134 11.45 -14.42 -0.69
N PHE A 135 10.85 -13.66 0.24
CA PHE A 135 9.41 -13.65 0.47
C PHE A 135 8.57 -13.39 -0.78
N PHE A 136 9.04 -12.53 -1.68
CA PHE A 136 8.32 -12.19 -2.91
C PHE A 136 8.74 -13.03 -4.12
N THR A 137 9.78 -13.86 -4.04
CA THR A 137 10.24 -14.63 -5.21
C THR A 137 9.82 -16.10 -5.16
N GLY A 138 9.33 -16.59 -4.02
CA GLY A 138 8.88 -17.97 -3.87
C GLY A 138 7.57 -18.29 -4.61
N PRO A 139 7.30 -19.60 -4.87
CA PRO A 139 6.01 -20.06 -5.34
C PRO A 139 4.93 -19.85 -4.27
N GLY A 140 3.67 -19.78 -4.69
CA GLY A 140 2.52 -19.65 -3.79
C GLY A 140 1.63 -18.45 -4.09
N THR A 141 0.53 -18.38 -3.35
CA THR A 141 -0.49 -17.34 -3.50
C THR A 141 -0.16 -16.17 -2.58
N LEU A 142 0.12 -15.01 -3.18
CA LEU A 142 0.52 -13.79 -2.49
C LEU A 142 -0.67 -12.84 -2.34
N TRP A 143 -0.97 -12.50 -1.11
CA TRP A 143 -2.03 -11.58 -0.71
C TRP A 143 -1.46 -10.28 -0.19
N ARG A 144 -2.15 -9.19 -0.52
CA ARG A 144 -1.89 -7.85 0.01
C ARG A 144 -3.05 -7.42 0.87
N LEU A 145 -2.84 -7.31 2.18
CA LEU A 145 -3.84 -6.86 3.14
C LEU A 145 -3.54 -5.41 3.55
N SER A 146 -4.55 -4.55 3.43
CA SER A 146 -4.51 -3.17 3.93
C SER A 146 -5.42 -3.10 5.15
N LEU A 147 -4.80 -3.02 6.32
CA LEU A 147 -5.46 -3.09 7.63
C LEU A 147 -5.20 -1.80 8.44
N PRO A 148 -5.99 -1.51 9.48
CA PRO A 148 -5.60 -0.53 10.49
C PRO A 148 -4.21 -0.88 11.06
N ALA A 149 -3.37 0.13 11.26
CA ALA A 149 -1.98 -0.05 11.70
C ALA A 149 -1.85 -0.87 12.99
N THR A 150 -2.83 -0.74 13.88
CA THR A 150 -2.89 -1.41 15.19
C THR A 150 -3.72 -2.70 15.20
N ALA A 151 -4.24 -3.16 14.05
CA ALA A 151 -5.07 -4.35 14.01
C ALA A 151 -4.27 -5.58 14.51
N PRO A 152 -4.88 -6.54 15.22
CA PRO A 152 -4.21 -7.79 15.56
C PRO A 152 -3.85 -8.58 14.29
N MET A 153 -2.96 -9.57 14.41
CA MET A 153 -2.67 -10.48 13.30
C MET A 153 -3.92 -11.29 12.93
N PRO A 154 -4.32 -11.32 11.64
CA PRO A 154 -5.43 -12.15 11.21
C PRO A 154 -5.14 -13.64 11.46
N ALA A 155 -6.14 -14.40 11.87
CA ALA A 155 -6.03 -15.84 12.10
C ALA A 155 -6.07 -16.60 10.76
N LEU A 156 -4.99 -16.48 9.99
CA LEU A 156 -4.75 -17.15 8.72
C LEU A 156 -3.40 -17.87 8.77
N GLU A 157 -3.34 -19.06 8.20
CA GLU A 157 -2.09 -19.80 8.06
C GLU A 157 -1.24 -19.23 6.93
N GLY A 158 0.08 -19.27 7.09
CA GLY A 158 1.03 -18.84 6.06
C GLY A 158 2.18 -18.00 6.60
N ARG A 159 2.96 -17.46 5.67
CA ARG A 159 4.10 -16.58 5.99
C ARG A 159 3.69 -15.13 5.87
N TRP A 160 4.11 -14.33 6.85
CA TRP A 160 3.73 -12.93 6.98
C TRP A 160 4.92 -12.00 6.83
N LEU A 161 4.70 -10.89 6.12
CA LEU A 161 5.58 -9.73 6.11
C LEU A 161 4.73 -8.50 6.39
N ILE A 162 5.13 -7.70 7.37
CA ILE A 162 4.42 -6.47 7.78
C ILE A 162 5.27 -5.28 7.34
N GLU A 163 4.67 -4.25 6.75
CA GLU A 163 5.33 -2.99 6.43
C GLU A 163 4.38 -1.78 6.63
N TRP A 164 4.85 -0.58 6.31
CA TRP A 164 4.07 0.68 6.41
C TRP A 164 3.48 0.92 7.81
N GLY A 165 4.30 0.67 8.83
CA GLY A 165 3.90 0.90 10.22
C GLY A 165 2.79 -0.03 10.71
N GLY A 166 2.65 -1.22 10.12
CA GLY A 166 1.65 -2.23 10.52
C GLY A 166 0.40 -2.27 9.63
N ALA A 167 0.20 -1.25 8.79
CA ALA A 167 -1.02 -1.09 8.00
C ALA A 167 -1.02 -1.89 6.69
N LEU A 168 0.15 -2.28 6.19
CA LEU A 168 0.29 -3.13 5.02
C LEU A 168 0.86 -4.48 5.46
N ARG A 169 0.16 -5.57 5.14
CA ARG A 169 0.61 -6.92 5.46
C ARG A 169 0.55 -7.77 4.22
N TRP A 170 1.66 -8.41 3.92
CA TRP A 170 1.74 -9.43 2.91
C TRP A 170 1.58 -10.80 3.55
N LEU A 171 0.83 -11.66 2.87
CA LEU A 171 0.60 -13.03 3.28
C LEU A 171 0.89 -13.94 2.09
N LEU A 172 1.81 -14.87 2.26
CA LEU A 172 1.94 -16.04 1.40
C LEU A 172 1.12 -17.17 2.02
N SER A 173 0.02 -17.56 1.38
CA SER A 173 -0.90 -18.55 1.90
C SER A 173 -1.82 -19.12 0.83
N ASP A 174 -2.08 -20.42 0.90
CA ASP A 174 -3.04 -21.13 0.05
C ASP A 174 -4.43 -21.26 0.71
N GLU A 175 -4.68 -20.50 1.78
CA GLU A 175 -6.01 -20.33 2.38
C GLU A 175 -7.06 -19.94 1.35
N GLU A 176 -8.31 -20.40 1.56
CA GLU A 176 -9.41 -20.10 0.64
C GLU A 176 -9.60 -18.57 0.53
N PRO A 177 -9.73 -18.00 -0.68
CA PRO A 177 -9.97 -16.57 -0.87
C PRO A 177 -11.04 -15.97 0.03
N LYS A 178 -12.18 -16.67 0.21
CA LYS A 178 -13.27 -16.23 1.09
C LYS A 178 -12.83 -16.06 2.54
N ARG A 179 -11.98 -16.98 3.03
CA ARG A 179 -11.43 -16.92 4.38
C ARG A 179 -10.50 -15.72 4.55
N VAL A 180 -9.61 -15.49 3.58
CA VAL A 180 -8.69 -14.32 3.60
C VAL A 180 -9.47 -13.01 3.59
N PHE A 181 -10.50 -12.87 2.73
CA PHE A 181 -11.34 -11.68 2.71
C PHE A 181 -12.12 -11.47 4.01
N ALA A 182 -12.70 -12.53 4.57
CA ALA A 182 -13.44 -12.45 5.83
C ALA A 182 -12.54 -12.03 7.00
N GLN A 183 -11.32 -12.58 7.09
CA GLN A 183 -10.37 -12.22 8.14
C GLN A 183 -9.85 -10.79 7.99
N ALA A 184 -9.58 -10.32 6.77
CA ALA A 184 -9.21 -8.93 6.54
C ALA A 184 -10.35 -7.97 6.90
N ALA A 185 -11.59 -8.31 6.56
CA ALA A 185 -12.77 -7.52 6.92
C ALA A 185 -13.01 -7.49 8.43
N LEU A 186 -12.86 -8.62 9.13
CA LEU A 186 -12.94 -8.71 10.59
C LEU A 186 -11.91 -7.82 11.28
N ALA A 187 -10.71 -7.72 10.70
CA ALA A 187 -9.65 -6.82 11.15
C ALA A 187 -9.88 -5.34 10.76
N GLY A 188 -11.02 -5.00 10.15
CA GLY A 188 -11.37 -3.63 9.75
C GLY A 188 -10.68 -3.14 8.47
N GLY A 189 -10.17 -4.07 7.65
CA GLY A 189 -9.45 -3.77 6.42
C GLY A 189 -9.98 -4.52 5.20
N HIS A 190 -9.12 -4.63 4.18
CA HIS A 190 -9.43 -5.38 2.95
C HIS A 190 -8.20 -6.13 2.46
N ALA A 191 -8.42 -7.15 1.64
CA ALA A 191 -7.38 -7.93 1.01
C ALA A 191 -7.47 -7.83 -0.51
N THR A 192 -6.36 -8.10 -1.17
CA THR A 192 -6.28 -8.26 -2.61
C THR A 192 -5.39 -9.47 -2.89
N LEU A 193 -5.88 -10.39 -3.73
CA LEU A 193 -5.06 -11.43 -4.33
C LEU A 193 -4.08 -10.75 -5.28
N PHE A 194 -2.86 -10.57 -4.82
CA PHE A 194 -1.86 -9.75 -5.50
C PHE A 194 -1.16 -10.53 -6.61
N ARG A 195 -0.82 -11.80 -6.35
CA ARG A 195 -0.18 -12.69 -7.33
C ARG A 195 -0.50 -14.15 -7.03
N GLY A 196 -0.52 -15.00 -8.06
CA GLY A 196 -0.87 -16.41 -7.92
C GLY A 196 -2.36 -16.64 -7.69
N GLY A 197 -2.73 -17.83 -7.22
CA GLY A 197 -4.11 -18.24 -6.99
C GLY A 197 -5.01 -18.23 -8.23
N ASP A 198 -6.31 -18.37 -8.02
CA ASP A 198 -7.31 -18.23 -9.07
C ASP A 198 -7.48 -16.75 -9.46
N ARG A 199 -6.96 -16.40 -10.65
CA ARG A 199 -7.02 -15.06 -11.22
C ARG A 199 -8.35 -14.73 -11.90
N LYS A 200 -9.21 -15.72 -12.12
CA LYS A 200 -10.54 -15.55 -12.72
C LYS A 200 -11.63 -15.40 -11.65
N GLY A 201 -11.37 -15.89 -10.44
CA GLY A 201 -12.22 -15.73 -9.27
C GLY A 201 -12.09 -14.36 -8.59
N LEU A 202 -12.37 -14.34 -7.28
CA LEU A 202 -12.35 -13.12 -6.47
C LEU A 202 -10.91 -12.63 -6.22
N VAL A 203 -10.56 -11.54 -6.88
CA VAL A 203 -9.24 -10.88 -6.73
C VAL A 203 -9.26 -9.81 -5.64
N PHE A 204 -10.34 -9.04 -5.55
CA PHE A 204 -10.48 -7.93 -4.60
C PHE A 204 -11.56 -8.27 -3.58
N SER A 205 -11.42 -7.74 -2.36
CA SER A 205 -12.51 -7.78 -1.38
C SER A 205 -13.83 -7.32 -2.00
N PRO A 206 -14.91 -8.12 -1.92
CA PRO A 206 -16.20 -7.73 -2.46
C PRO A 206 -16.72 -6.44 -1.79
N PRO A 207 -17.11 -5.41 -2.55
CA PRO A 207 -17.68 -4.20 -1.99
C PRO A 207 -19.09 -4.49 -1.47
N ASN A 208 -19.52 -3.74 -0.46
CA ASN A 208 -20.95 -3.72 -0.12
C ASN A 208 -21.78 -3.07 -1.24
N SER A 209 -23.09 -3.28 -1.20
CA SER A 209 -24.01 -2.82 -2.26
C SER A 209 -23.97 -1.30 -2.49
N GLY A 210 -23.87 -0.50 -1.42
CA GLY A 210 -23.78 0.95 -1.51
C GLY A 210 -22.51 1.44 -2.19
N LEU A 211 -21.36 0.85 -1.82
CA LEU A 211 -20.08 1.16 -2.43
C LEU A 211 -20.05 0.73 -3.90
N LEU A 212 -20.59 -0.44 -4.23
CA LEU A 212 -20.69 -0.92 -5.61
C LEU A 212 -21.56 0.01 -6.47
N ALA A 213 -22.69 0.47 -5.95
CA ALA A 213 -23.56 1.43 -6.63
C ALA A 213 -22.83 2.76 -6.90
N LEU A 214 -22.05 3.25 -5.93
CA LEU A 214 -21.23 4.45 -6.12
C LEU A 214 -20.14 4.24 -7.18
N GLN A 215 -19.42 3.12 -7.13
CA GLN A 215 -18.40 2.77 -8.12
C GLN A 215 -18.99 2.72 -9.54
N ARG A 216 -20.17 2.13 -9.71
CA ARG A 216 -20.88 2.08 -11.01
C ARG A 216 -21.24 3.47 -11.52
N ARG A 217 -21.71 4.37 -10.65
CA ARG A 217 -22.02 5.76 -11.03
C ARG A 217 -20.76 6.52 -11.45
N ILE A 218 -19.65 6.33 -10.74
CA ILE A 218 -18.35 6.92 -11.10
C ILE A 218 -17.89 6.37 -12.45
N LYS A 219 -17.96 5.05 -12.65
CA LYS A 219 -17.64 4.44 -13.94
C LYS A 219 -18.51 5.00 -15.06
N GLN A 220 -19.83 5.09 -14.89
CA GLN A 220 -20.72 5.63 -15.91
C GLN A 220 -20.39 7.08 -16.29
N ALA A 221 -19.92 7.89 -15.34
CA ALA A 221 -19.52 9.26 -15.60
C ALA A 221 -18.22 9.36 -16.43
N PHE A 222 -17.26 8.46 -16.18
CA PHE A 222 -15.96 8.46 -16.82
C PHE A 222 -15.91 7.62 -18.12
N ASP A 223 -16.61 6.51 -18.15
CA ASP A 223 -16.60 5.49 -19.20
C ASP A 223 -18.04 5.00 -19.48
N PRO A 224 -18.90 5.86 -20.07
CA PRO A 224 -20.30 5.52 -20.32
C PRO A 224 -20.50 4.39 -21.33
N ALA A 225 -19.49 4.11 -22.16
CA ALA A 225 -19.48 3.02 -23.14
C ALA A 225 -18.92 1.71 -22.57
N GLY A 226 -18.36 1.72 -21.35
CA GLY A 226 -17.82 0.53 -20.68
C GLY A 226 -16.58 -0.06 -21.37
N ILE A 227 -15.81 0.74 -22.11
CA ILE A 227 -14.69 0.26 -22.93
C ILE A 227 -13.37 0.19 -22.14
N LEU A 228 -13.29 0.86 -20.99
CA LEU A 228 -12.07 0.95 -20.20
C LEU A 228 -11.99 -0.19 -19.18
N ASN A 229 -11.12 -1.17 -19.46
CA ASN A 229 -10.81 -2.33 -18.61
C ASN A 229 -12.04 -2.96 -17.91
N PRO A 230 -13.07 -3.40 -18.67
CA PRO A 230 -14.26 -4.00 -18.10
C PRO A 230 -13.94 -5.25 -17.28
N GLY A 231 -14.61 -5.41 -16.15
CA GLY A 231 -14.46 -6.53 -15.22
C GLY A 231 -13.16 -6.54 -14.43
N LYS A 232 -12.29 -5.53 -14.58
CA LYS A 232 -10.93 -5.57 -14.00
C LYS A 232 -10.91 -5.52 -12.47
N LEU A 233 -11.84 -4.80 -11.85
CA LEU A 233 -11.98 -4.70 -10.39
C LEU A 233 -13.05 -5.67 -9.88
N HIS A 234 -14.27 -5.52 -10.35
CA HIS A 234 -15.40 -6.38 -10.03
C HIS A 234 -16.20 -6.66 -11.29
N GLU A 235 -16.94 -7.77 -11.30
CA GLU A 235 -17.87 -8.08 -12.38
C GLU A 235 -18.96 -6.99 -12.48
N GLY A 236 -19.25 -6.53 -13.69
CA GLY A 236 -20.19 -5.43 -13.94
C GLY A 236 -19.66 -4.02 -13.60
N LEU A 237 -18.35 -3.88 -13.46
CA LEU A 237 -17.57 -2.63 -13.42
C LEU A 237 -16.50 -2.61 -14.52
#